data_AF-A0A9R1NGH5-F1
#
_entry.id   AF-A0A9R1NGH5-F1
#
_cell.length_a   1.000
_cell.length_b   1.000
_cell.length_c   1.000
_cell.angle_alpha   90.00
_cell.angle_beta   90.00
_cell.angle_gamma   90.00
#
_symmetry.space_group_name_H-M   'P 1'
#
loop_
_entity.id
_entity.type
_entity.pdbx_description
1 polymer ?
#
loop_
_entity_poly.entity_id
_entity_poly.type
_entity_poly.pdbx_seq_one_letter_code
_entity_poly.pdbx_strand_id
1 'polypeptide(L)'
;MEVAISAVTGELVSRFISFLMKKYHSSIHAKLEEKMVVERLQHLLIRAATIVEEADARYITNSGMMMQLKKLSEAMYRGYHELDTLRYRTLQGGAGFDEVRDNDSSSSSLY
;
A
#
# COMPACT_ATOMS: atom_id res chain seq x y z
N MET A 1 4.04 -30.03 -41.30
CA MET A 1 3.10 -29.00 -40.80
C MET A 1 3.26 -28.83 -39.29
N GLU A 2 3.30 -29.93 -38.54
CA GLU A 2 3.55 -29.98 -37.08
C GLU A 2 4.75 -29.16 -36.56
N VAL A 3 5.91 -29.22 -37.22
CA VAL A 3 7.13 -28.54 -36.76
C VAL A 3 6.96 -27.02 -36.75
N ALA A 4 6.27 -26.45 -37.73
CA ALA A 4 6.00 -25.01 -37.80
C ALA A 4 4.99 -24.58 -36.73
N ILE A 5 3.97 -25.40 -36.46
CA ILE A 5 2.97 -25.16 -35.42
C ILE A 5 3.63 -25.21 -34.03
N SER A 6 4.51 -26.19 -33.77
CA SER A 6 5.28 -26.28 -32.53
C SER A 6 6.24 -25.10 -32.35
N ALA A 7 6.89 -24.63 -33.43
CA ALA A 7 7.77 -23.47 -33.37
C ALA A 7 7.00 -22.18 -32.98
N VAL A 8 5.86 -21.93 -33.62
CA VAL A 8 4.99 -20.78 -33.30
C VAL A 8 4.43 -20.87 -31.88
N THR A 9 4.03 -22.08 -31.46
CA THR A 9 3.54 -22.32 -30.09
C THR A 9 4.63 -22.05 -29.05
N GLY A 10 5.87 -22.50 -29.31
CA GLY A 10 7.01 -22.23 -28.44
C GLY A 10 7.33 -20.74 -28.30
N GLU A 11 7.27 -19.98 -29.41
CA GLU A 11 7.44 -18.52 -29.36
C GLU A 11 6.32 -17.85 -28.57
N LEU A 12 5.07 -18.25 -28.78
CA LEU A 12 3.91 -17.71 -28.06
C LEU A 12 4.02 -17.97 -26.55
N VAL A 13 4.38 -19.19 -26.15
CA VAL A 13 4.58 -19.55 -24.74
C VAL A 13 5.73 -18.74 -24.14
N SER A 14 6.85 -18.61 -24.86
CA SER A 14 8.00 -17.79 -24.43
C SER A 14 7.62 -16.32 -24.23
N ARG A 15 6.87 -15.73 -25.17
CA ARG A 15 6.34 -14.37 -25.05
C ARG A 15 5.38 -14.21 -23.88
N PHE A 16 4.51 -15.20 -23.66
CA PHE A 16 3.56 -15.20 -22.55
C PHE A 16 4.28 -15.26 -21.19
N ILE A 17 5.25 -16.16 -21.03
CA ILE A 17 6.08 -16.25 -19.83
C ILE A 17 6.84 -14.94 -19.59
N SER A 18 7.46 -14.39 -20.64
CA SER A 18 8.18 -13.11 -20.56
C SER A 18 7.27 -11.97 -20.12
N PHE A 19 6.05 -11.91 -20.64
CA PHE A 19 5.04 -10.92 -20.24
C PHE A 19 4.67 -11.05 -18.76
N LEU A 20 4.42 -12.28 -18.29
CA LEU A 20 4.12 -12.55 -16.88
C LEU A 20 5.29 -12.17 -15.96
N MET A 21 6.52 -12.55 -16.31
CA MET A 21 7.71 -12.18 -15.55
C MET A 21 7.86 -10.66 -15.45
N LYS A 22 7.71 -9.94 -16.58
CA LYS A 22 7.78 -8.48 -16.59
C LYS A 22 6.72 -7.84 -15.70
N LYS A 23 5.47 -8.32 -15.78
CA LYS A 23 4.37 -7.82 -14.96
C LYS A 23 4.60 -8.08 -13.47
N TYR A 24 5.04 -9.29 -13.11
CA TYR A 24 5.29 -9.67 -11.72
C TYR A 24 6.46 -8.89 -11.11
N HIS A 25 7.57 -8.77 -11.85
CA HIS A 25 8.74 -8.00 -11.41
C HIS A 25 8.40 -6.53 -11.20
N SER A 26 7.68 -5.90 -12.15
CA SER A 26 7.22 -4.52 -12.02
C SER A 26 6.30 -4.32 -10.81
N SER A 27 5.42 -5.29 -10.52
CA SER A 27 4.53 -5.22 -9.35
C SER A 27 5.29 -5.34 -8.02
N ILE A 28 6.30 -6.21 -7.94
CA ILE A 28 7.14 -6.33 -6.74
C ILE A 28 7.94 -5.05 -6.51
N HIS A 29 8.55 -4.51 -7.56
CA HIS A 29 9.32 -3.28 -7.47
C HIS A 29 8.45 -2.12 -6.97
N ALA A 30 7.27 -1.93 -7.56
CA ALA A 30 6.33 -0.90 -7.11
C ALA A 30 5.93 -1.08 -5.64
N LYS A 31 5.66 -2.32 -5.20
CA LYS A 31 5.31 -2.61 -3.80
C LYS A 31 6.46 -2.34 -2.83
N LEU A 32 7.70 -2.62 -3.24
CA LEU A 32 8.88 -2.35 -2.43
C LEU A 32 9.12 -0.84 -2.28
N GLU A 33 9.01 -0.09 -3.38
CA GLU A 33 9.13 1.37 -3.35
C GLU A 33 8.04 2.01 -2.49
N GLU A 34 6.79 1.56 -2.62
CA GLU A 34 5.68 2.02 -1.78
C GLU A 34 5.96 1.76 -0.30
N LYS A 35 6.44 0.56 0.05
CA LYS A 35 6.83 0.22 1.43
C LYS A 35 7.92 1.15 1.96
N MET A 36 8.97 1.42 1.19
CA MET A 36 10.04 2.34 1.58
C MET A 36 9.53 3.76 1.80
N VAL A 37 8.64 4.25 0.92
CA VAL A 37 8.04 5.58 1.03
C VAL A 37 7.16 5.67 2.29
N VAL A 38 6.37 4.63 2.57
CA VAL A 38 5.54 4.52 3.77
C VAL A 38 6.38 4.56 5.04
N GLU A 39 7.46 3.76 5.12
CA GLU A 39 8.37 3.74 6.27
C GLU A 39 9.04 5.11 6.49
N ARG A 40 9.50 5.75 5.40
CA ARG A 40 10.10 7.08 5.46
C ARG A 40 9.10 8.13 5.93
N LEU A 41 7.87 8.09 5.43
CA LEU A 41 6.80 8.99 5.84
C LEU A 41 6.48 8.82 7.33
N GLN A 42 6.33 7.57 7.80
CA GLN A 42 6.10 7.27 9.21
C GLN A 42 7.22 7.84 10.10
N HIS A 43 8.48 7.67 9.70
CA HIS A 43 9.61 8.18 10.46
C HIS A 43 9.63 9.72 10.53
N LEU A 44 9.27 10.39 9.43
CA LEU A 44 9.12 11.86 9.40
C LEU A 44 7.97 12.35 10.29
N LEU A 45 6.85 11.62 10.32
CA LEU A 45 5.70 11.96 11.16
C LEU A 45 6.00 11.82 12.65
N ILE A 46 6.69 10.76 13.05
CA ILE A 46 7.16 10.58 14.43
C ILE A 46 8.06 11.76 14.82
N ARG A 47 9.02 12.11 13.97
CA ARG A 47 9.91 13.24 14.24
C ARG A 47 9.15 14.57 14.33
N ALA A 48 8.16 14.79 13.47
CA ALA A 48 7.33 15.98 13.52
C ALA A 48 6.53 16.06 14.83
N ALA A 49 5.91 14.94 15.25
CA ALA A 49 5.19 14.84 16.51
C ALA A 49 6.10 15.16 17.70
N THR A 50 7.29 14.54 17.77
CA THR A 50 8.27 14.83 18.82
C THR A 50 8.67 16.31 18.86
N ILE A 51 8.87 16.96 17.72
CA ILE A 51 9.21 18.40 17.67
C ILE A 51 8.05 19.26 18.23
N VAL A 52 6.81 18.91 17.88
CA VAL A 52 5.62 19.64 18.37
C VAL A 52 5.44 19.44 19.87
N GLU A 53 5.53 18.20 20.35
CA GLU A 53 5.46 17.87 21.79
C GLU A 53 6.56 18.58 22.59
N GLU A 54 7.79 18.57 22.07
CA GLU A 54 8.91 19.22 22.73
C GLU A 54 8.79 20.75 22.72
N ALA A 55 8.20 21.34 21.68
CA ALA A 55 7.94 22.78 21.64
C ALA A 55 6.85 23.20 22.64
N ASP A 56 5.85 22.35 22.85
CA ASP A 56 4.82 22.53 23.87
C ASP A 56 5.41 22.42 25.28
N ALA A 57 6.23 21.39 25.53
CA ALA A 57 6.94 21.19 26.80
C ALA A 57 7.86 22.36 27.16
N ARG A 58 8.46 23.01 26.15
CA ARG A 58 9.31 24.21 26.32
C ARG A 58 8.54 25.53 26.34
N TYR A 59 7.21 25.50 26.24
CA TYR A 59 6.36 26.68 26.22
C TYR A 59 6.83 27.75 25.22
N ILE A 60 7.12 27.34 23.97
CA ILE A 60 7.63 28.28 22.96
C ILE A 60 6.57 29.33 22.61
N THR A 61 6.87 30.60 22.91
CA THR A 61 5.97 31.75 22.68
C THR A 61 6.39 32.65 21.50
N ASN A 62 7.56 32.40 20.89
CA ASN A 62 8.02 33.18 19.75
C ASN A 62 7.06 33.00 18.56
N SER A 63 6.45 34.11 18.11
CA SER A 63 5.43 34.10 17.06
C SER A 63 5.91 33.49 15.73
N GLY A 64 7.17 33.72 15.36
CA GLY A 64 7.78 33.13 14.15
C GLY A 64 7.92 31.62 14.26
N MET A 65 8.40 31.11 15.39
CA MET A 65 8.47 29.68 15.65
C MET A 65 7.09 29.04 15.75
N MET A 66 6.12 29.72 16.36
CA MET A 66 4.74 29.25 16.47
C MET A 66 4.10 29.08 15.07
N MET A 67 4.39 29.98 14.14
CA MET A 67 3.96 29.83 12.75
C MET A 67 4.59 28.60 12.08
N GLN A 68 5.87 28.31 12.34
CA GLN A 68 6.54 27.12 11.80
C GLN A 68 5.97 25.83 12.39
N LEU A 69 5.74 25.80 13.70
CA LEU A 69 5.12 24.67 14.40
C LEU A 69 3.71 24.40 13.90
N LYS A 70 2.92 25.45 13.64
CA LYS A 70 1.60 25.31 13.02
C LYS A 70 1.70 24.64 11.65
N LYS A 71 2.58 25.14 10.76
CA LYS A 71 2.78 24.55 9.43
C LYS A 71 3.23 23.08 9.52
N LEU A 72 4.14 22.78 10.45
CA LEU A 72 4.61 21.41 10.69
C LEU A 72 3.48 20.50 11.17
N SER A 73 2.68 20.96 12.13
CA SER A 73 1.52 20.23 12.66
C SER A 73 0.49 19.94 11.57
N GLU A 74 0.13 20.93 10.75
CA GLU A 74 -0.81 20.71 9.65
C GLU A 74 -0.27 19.71 8.61
N ALA A 75 1.02 19.77 8.29
CA ALA A 75 1.66 18.79 7.40
C ALA A 75 1.69 17.39 8.02
N MET A 76 1.92 17.30 9.33
CA MET A 76 1.89 16.06 10.09
C MET A 76 0.51 15.39 10.06
N TYR A 77 -0.57 16.14 10.35
CA TYR A 77 -1.93 15.60 10.28
C TYR A 77 -2.30 15.15 8.87
N ARG A 78 -1.94 15.92 7.84
CA ARG A 78 -2.11 15.50 6.44
C ARG A 78 -1.33 14.22 6.13
N GLY A 79 -0.09 14.11 6.59
CA GLY A 79 0.71 12.91 6.37
C GLY A 79 0.17 11.67 7.09
N TYR A 80 -0.44 11.80 8.28
CA TYR A 80 -1.13 10.69 8.92
C TYR A 80 -2.34 10.20 8.11
N HIS A 81 -3.13 11.12 7.56
CA HIS A 81 -4.24 10.76 6.67
C HIS A 81 -3.77 9.98 5.43
N GLU A 82 -2.70 10.43 4.78
CA GLU A 82 -2.10 9.71 3.64
C GLU A 82 -1.56 8.34 4.05
N LEU A 83 -0.86 8.26 5.19
CA LEU A 83 -0.32 7.03 5.73
C LEU A 83 -1.42 5.99 5.99
N ASP A 84 -2.54 6.43 6.58
CA ASP A 84 -3.69 5.56 6.82
C ASP A 84 -4.35 5.11 5.50
N THR A 85 -4.48 6.01 4.53
CA THR A 85 -5.01 5.68 3.19
C THR A 85 -4.18 4.56 2.52
N LEU A 86 -2.85 4.64 2.61
CA LEU A 86 -1.93 3.62 2.08
C LEU A 86 -2.05 2.28 2.83
N ARG A 87 -2.19 2.32 4.16
CA ARG A 87 -2.42 1.11 4.98
C ARG A 87 -3.73 0.42 4.63
N TYR A 88 -4.83 1.16 4.50
CA TYR A 88 -6.12 0.62 4.09
C TYR A 88 -6.07 0.00 2.69
N ARG A 89 -5.41 0.65 1.73
CA ARG A 89 -5.20 0.08 0.38
C ARG A 89 -4.44 -1.25 0.44
N THR A 90 -3.43 -1.35 1.28
CA THR A 90 -2.64 -2.57 1.45
C THR A 90 -3.47 -3.70 2.05
N LEU A 91 -4.32 -3.41 3.05
CA LEU A 91 -5.23 -4.38 3.66
C LEU A 91 -6.28 -4.89 2.66
N GLN A 92 -6.88 -4.00 1.88
CA GLN A 92 -7.89 -4.37 0.88
C GLN A 92 -7.31 -5.19 -0.28
N GLY A 93 -6.07 -4.91 -0.69
CA GLY A 93 -5.35 -5.72 -1.69
C GLY A 93 -4.89 -7.09 -1.19
N GLY A 94 -4.86 -7.32 0.13
CA GLY A 94 -4.51 -8.60 0.75
C GLY A 94 -5.72 -9.53 1.00
N ALA A 95 -6.93 -8.98 1.10
CA ALA A 95 -8.16 -9.73 1.42
C ALA A 95 -8.93 -10.26 0.18
N GLY A 96 -8.34 -10.17 -1.03
CA GLY A 96 -9.03 -10.43 -2.30
C GLY A 96 -9.22 -11.90 -2.71
N PHE A 97 -8.97 -12.88 -1.84
CA PHE A 97 -9.10 -14.31 -2.19
C PHE A 97 -9.61 -15.21 -1.05
N ASP A 98 -10.54 -14.75 -0.22
CA ASP A 98 -11.28 -15.67 0.66
C ASP A 98 -12.69 -15.17 0.98
N GLU A 99 -13.55 -15.10 -0.03
CA GLU A 99 -15.00 -15.12 0.21
C GLU A 99 -15.65 -16.06 -0.82
N VAL A 100 -15.37 -17.35 -0.68
CA VAL A 100 -16.26 -18.38 -1.22
C VAL A 100 -17.44 -18.49 -0.27
N ARG A 101 -18.46 -17.68 -0.55
CA ARG A 101 -19.80 -17.85 0.01
C ARG A 101 -20.45 -19.06 -0.68
N ASP A 102 -20.10 -20.25 -0.23
CA ASP A 102 -20.86 -21.45 -0.59
C ASP A 102 -22.11 -21.52 0.28
N ASN A 103 -23.17 -21.01 -0.34
CA ASN A 103 -24.55 -21.11 0.09
C ASN A 103 -25.04 -22.54 -0.16
N ASP A 104 -25.04 -23.39 0.86
CA ASP A 104 -25.80 -24.64 0.83
C ASP A 104 -27.07 -24.51 1.66
N SER A 105 -28.10 -23.98 0.99
CA SER A 105 -29.49 -24.26 1.36
C SER A 105 -29.89 -25.60 0.75
N SER A 106 -30.13 -26.61 1.59
CA SER A 106 -31.11 -27.67 1.28
C SER A 106 -31.65 -28.35 2.53
N SER A 107 -32.88 -27.94 2.82
CA SER A 107 -34.02 -28.72 3.33
C SER A 107 -33.80 -30.14 3.86
N SER A 108 -34.29 -30.39 5.07
CA SER A 108 -35.24 -31.46 5.46
C SER A 108 -35.22 -31.54 7.00
N SER A 109 -36.25 -31.90 7.75
CA SER A 109 -37.58 -32.46 7.53
C SER A 109 -38.29 -32.25 8.89
N LEU A 110 -39.45 -31.61 8.93
CA LEU A 110 -40.75 -32.22 9.27
C LEU A 110 -40.85 -32.92 10.64
N TYR A 111 -41.84 -32.41 11.39
CA TYR A 111 -42.47 -32.87 12.64
C TYR A 111 -41.71 -32.65 13.96
#